data_AF-A0A950L5U1-F1
#
_entry.id   AF-A0A950L5U1-F1
#
_cell.length_a   1.000
_cell.length_b   1.000
_cell.length_c   1.000
_cell.angle_alpha   90.00
_cell.angle_beta   90.00
_cell.angle_gamma   90.00
#
_symmetry.space_group_name_H-M   'P 1'
#
loop_
_entity.id
_entity.type
_entity.pdbx_description
1 polymer ?
#
loop_
_entity_poly.entity_id
_entity_poly.type
_entity_poly.pdbx_seq_one_letter_code
_entity_poly.pdbx_strand_id
1 'polypeptide(L)'
;MRRYGTTFEQLEQLLVEQGGRCAICHKRWQRCKAAKRARDEGLFLHYLCVDHDHDRNVVRGLLCNNCNTAIGLFEEDLDRFESAVTYLRTHRDRPTPLVSPSESSLA
;
A
#
# COMPACT_ATOMS: atom_id res chain seq x y z
N MET A 1 -18.84 10.00 -9.25
CA MET A 1 -17.93 10.40 -8.15
C MET A 1 -16.78 11.20 -8.77
N ARG A 2 -16.80 12.53 -8.65
CA ARG A 2 -15.68 13.42 -9.06
C ARG A 2 -15.05 13.92 -7.77
N ARG A 3 -13.91 13.36 -7.33
CA ARG A 3 -13.26 13.86 -6.10
C ARG A 3 -11.81 14.32 -6.23
N TYR A 4 -11.14 14.14 -7.36
CA TYR A 4 -9.69 14.43 -7.44
C TYR A 4 -9.26 15.13 -8.73
N GLY A 5 -10.10 15.97 -9.33
CA GLY A 5 -9.72 16.77 -10.52
C GLY A 5 -9.35 15.97 -11.78
N THR A 6 -9.49 14.65 -11.76
CA THR A 6 -9.03 13.73 -12.80
C THR A 6 -10.22 12.97 -13.41
N THR A 7 -10.19 12.76 -14.72
CA THR A 7 -11.21 12.01 -15.48
C THR A 7 -10.99 10.51 -15.38
N PHE A 8 -12.02 9.74 -15.73
CA PHE A 8 -11.92 8.29 -15.79
C PHE A 8 -10.90 7.83 -16.83
N GLU A 9 -10.84 8.48 -18.01
CA GLU A 9 -9.86 8.15 -19.04
C GLU A 9 -8.42 8.40 -18.55
N GLN A 10 -8.20 9.47 -17.78
CA GLN A 10 -6.89 9.75 -17.18
C GLN A 10 -6.47 8.67 -16.17
N LEU A 11 -7.40 8.15 -15.36
CA LEU A 11 -7.10 7.04 -14.46
C LEU A 11 -6.85 5.73 -15.21
N GLU A 12 -7.59 5.47 -16.29
CA GLU A 12 -7.34 4.31 -17.15
C GLU A 12 -5.97 4.38 -17.82
N GLN A 13 -5.62 5.53 -18.36
CA GLN A 13 -4.31 5.76 -18.96
C GLN A 13 -3.18 5.59 -17.93
N LEU A 14 -3.33 6.17 -16.75
CA LEU A 14 -2.37 6.01 -15.65
C LEU A 14 -2.24 4.55 -15.21
N LEU A 15 -3.33 3.79 -15.22
CA LEU A 15 -3.30 2.37 -14.93
C LEU A 15 -2.52 1.57 -16.00
N VAL A 16 -2.73 1.90 -17.27
CA VAL A 16 -1.99 1.30 -18.40
C VAL A 16 -0.51 1.61 -18.28
N GLU A 17 -0.15 2.86 -17.97
CA GLU A 17 1.23 3.30 -17.73
C GLU A 17 1.87 2.57 -16.55
N GLN A 18 1.11 2.32 -15.49
CA GLN A 18 1.54 1.48 -14.36
C GLN A 18 1.54 -0.03 -14.66
N GLY A 19 1.27 -0.45 -15.90
CA GLY A 19 1.25 -1.84 -16.33
C GLY A 19 0.19 -2.68 -15.61
N GLY A 20 -0.93 -2.07 -15.22
CA GLY A 20 -1.98 -2.73 -14.44
C GLY A 20 -1.51 -3.18 -13.05
N ARG A 21 -0.63 -2.40 -12.40
CA ARG A 21 -0.06 -2.71 -11.08
C ARG A 21 -0.10 -1.52 -10.12
N CYS A 22 -0.05 -1.82 -8.82
CA CYS A 22 0.13 -0.81 -7.78
C CYS A 22 1.50 -0.15 -7.92
N ALA A 23 1.55 1.19 -7.86
CA ALA A 23 2.79 1.94 -8.04
C ALA A 23 3.85 1.63 -6.96
N ILE A 24 3.43 1.18 -5.77
CA ILE A 24 4.33 0.88 -4.65
C ILE A 24 4.70 -0.60 -4.59
N CYS A 25 3.72 -1.50 -4.51
CA CYS A 25 4.02 -2.93 -4.31
C CYS A 25 4.22 -3.72 -5.61
N HIS A 26 3.98 -3.11 -6.77
CA HIS A 26 4.12 -3.67 -8.13
C HIS A 26 3.35 -4.97 -8.41
N LYS A 27 2.48 -5.39 -7.48
CA LYS A 27 1.58 -6.52 -7.66
C LYS A 27 0.49 -6.12 -8.64
N ARG A 28 0.15 -7.05 -9.56
CA ARG A 28 -1.07 -6.91 -10.37
C ARG A 28 -2.24 -6.70 -9.42
N TRP A 29 -3.12 -5.77 -9.74
CA TRP A 29 -4.22 -5.40 -8.85
C TRP A 29 -5.09 -6.58 -8.47
N GLN A 30 -5.44 -7.43 -9.44
CA GLN A 30 -6.17 -8.70 -9.25
C GLN A 30 -5.54 -9.63 -8.20
N ARG A 31 -4.24 -9.50 -7.93
CA ARG A 31 -3.47 -10.28 -6.96
C ARG A 31 -3.23 -9.54 -5.64
N CYS A 32 -3.59 -8.27 -5.53
CA CYS A 32 -3.60 -7.56 -4.26
C CYS A 32 -4.75 -8.10 -3.40
N LYS A 33 -4.48 -8.52 -2.16
CA LYS A 33 -5.50 -9.08 -1.26
C LYS A 33 -6.73 -8.16 -1.12
N ALA A 34 -6.52 -6.85 -1.18
CA ALA A 34 -7.57 -5.83 -1.11
C ALA A 34 -8.47 -5.74 -2.36
N ALA A 35 -7.99 -6.12 -3.54
CA ALA A 35 -8.77 -6.08 -4.78
C ALA A 35 -9.73 -7.28 -4.93
N LYS A 36 -9.63 -8.30 -4.07
CA LYS A 36 -10.50 -9.49 -4.10
C LYS A 36 -11.99 -9.18 -3.96
N ARG A 37 -12.38 -7.99 -3.51
CA ARG A 37 -13.78 -7.55 -3.41
C ARG A 37 -14.35 -7.07 -4.75
N ALA A 38 -13.51 -6.71 -5.72
CA ALA A 38 -13.93 -6.42 -7.08
C ALA A 38 -14.04 -7.73 -7.87
N ARG A 39 -15.20 -8.41 -7.76
CA ARG A 39 -15.53 -9.59 -8.59
C ARG A 39 -16.05 -9.23 -9.98
N ASP A 40 -16.43 -7.96 -10.18
CA ASP A 40 -16.90 -7.42 -11.45
C ASP A 40 -15.83 -6.54 -12.10
N GLU A 41 -15.52 -6.83 -13.36
CA GLU A 41 -14.53 -6.10 -14.16
C GLU A 41 -14.90 -4.63 -14.35
N GLY A 42 -16.20 -4.30 -14.35
CA GLY A 42 -16.71 -2.92 -14.54
C GLY A 42 -16.64 -2.00 -13.32
N LEU A 43 -16.43 -2.55 -12.11
CA LEU A 43 -16.32 -1.76 -10.86
C LEU A 43 -14.87 -1.56 -10.41
N PHE A 44 -13.92 -2.14 -11.15
CA PHE A 44 -12.52 -2.22 -10.77
C PHE A 44 -11.86 -0.84 -10.52
N LEU A 45 -12.18 0.17 -11.32
CA LEU A 45 -11.67 1.54 -11.15
C LEU A 45 -12.23 2.26 -9.90
N HIS A 46 -13.38 1.81 -9.36
CA HIS A 46 -13.93 2.33 -8.11
C HIS A 46 -13.18 1.87 -6.85
N TYR A 47 -12.37 0.81 -6.96
CA TYR A 47 -11.61 0.23 -5.85
C TYR A 47 -10.13 0.62 -5.86
N LEU A 48 -9.69 1.40 -6.85
CA LEU A 48 -8.34 1.96 -6.87
C LEU A 48 -8.29 3.20 -5.98
N CYS A 49 -7.30 3.25 -5.10
CA CYS A 49 -7.02 4.46 -4.35
C CYS A 49 -6.19 5.38 -5.24
N VAL A 50 -6.76 6.53 -5.61
CA VAL A 50 -6.04 7.59 -6.32
C VAL A 50 -5.22 8.36 -5.29
N ASP A 51 -3.91 8.08 -5.29
CA ASP A 51 -2.96 8.76 -4.42
C ASP A 51 -2.63 10.13 -5.03
N HIS A 52 -2.70 11.17 -4.21
CA HIS A 52 -2.53 12.55 -4.63
C HIS A 52 -1.78 13.34 -3.57
N ASP A 53 -0.91 14.24 -4.04
CA ASP A 53 -0.26 15.24 -3.20
C ASP A 53 -1.32 16.19 -2.63
N HIS A 54 -1.43 16.23 -1.30
CA HIS A 54 -2.46 17.01 -0.60
C HIS A 54 -2.21 18.53 -0.67
N ASP A 55 -0.98 18.96 -0.95
CA ASP A 55 -0.60 20.38 -1.05
C ASP A 55 -0.76 20.91 -2.47
N ARG A 56 -0.36 20.11 -3.47
CA ARG A 56 -0.36 20.50 -4.89
C ARG A 56 -1.60 20.05 -5.65
N ASN A 57 -2.40 19.17 -5.05
CA ASN A 57 -3.58 18.55 -5.66
C ASN A 57 -3.24 17.82 -6.97
N VAL A 58 -2.07 17.19 -7.01
CA VAL A 58 -1.55 16.45 -8.17
C VAL A 58 -1.63 14.95 -7.90
N VAL A 59 -2.15 14.18 -8.85
CA VAL A 59 -2.16 12.72 -8.77
C VAL A 59 -0.72 12.19 -8.86
N ARG A 60 -0.32 11.37 -7.88
CA ARG A 60 0.98 10.70 -7.87
C ARG A 60 0.92 9.33 -8.54
N GLY A 61 -0.18 8.61 -8.33
CA GLY A 61 -0.35 7.27 -8.87
C GLY A 61 -1.58 6.55 -8.35
N LEU A 62 -1.80 5.35 -8.87
CA LEU A 62 -2.81 4.42 -8.38
C LEU A 62 -2.15 3.47 -7.38
N LEU A 63 -2.69 3.43 -6.16
CA LEU A 63 -2.25 2.54 -5.08
C LEU A 63 -3.33 1.53 -4.66
N CYS A 64 -2.87 0.36 -4.21
CA CYS A 64 -3.78 -0.60 -3.56
C CYS A 64 -4.11 -0.12 -2.16
N ASN A 65 -5.29 -0.48 -1.67
CA ASN A 65 -5.79 0.00 -0.38
C ASN A 65 -4.76 -0.18 0.76
N ASN A 66 -4.04 -1.30 0.81
CA ASN A 66 -3.00 -1.53 1.82
C ASN A 66 -1.84 -0.53 1.69
N CYS A 67 -1.36 -0.26 0.47
CA CYS A 67 -0.28 0.68 0.24
C CYS A 67 -0.72 2.13 0.53
N ASN A 68 -1.92 2.51 0.08
CA ASN A 68 -2.50 3.82 0.36
C ASN A 68 -2.70 4.04 1.87
N THR A 69 -3.23 3.03 2.57
CA THR A 69 -3.41 3.07 4.03
C THR A 69 -2.08 3.14 4.75
N ALA A 70 -1.06 2.39 4.30
CA ALA A 70 0.28 2.47 4.86
C ALA A 70 0.84 3.89 4.74
N ILE A 71 0.68 4.54 3.58
CA ILE A 71 1.10 5.94 3.44
C ILE A 71 0.38 6.86 4.42
N GLY A 72 -0.95 6.77 4.49
CA GLY A 72 -1.74 7.58 5.42
C GLY A 72 -1.40 7.36 6.90
N LEU A 73 -1.08 6.12 7.30
CA LEU A 73 -0.67 5.80 8.68
C LEU A 73 0.70 6.37 9.05
N PHE A 74 1.55 6.58 8.04
CA PHE A 74 2.86 7.20 8.20
C PHE A 74 2.81 8.72 7.94
N GLU A 75 1.63 9.28 7.65
CA GLU A 75 1.40 10.72 7.45
C GLU A 75 2.33 11.34 6.40
N GLU A 76 2.74 10.53 5.41
CA GLU A 76 3.69 10.96 4.38
C GLU A 76 5.06 11.43 4.90
N ASP A 77 5.36 11.15 6.18
CA ASP A 77 6.61 11.52 6.84
C ASP A 77 7.72 10.53 6.46
N LEU A 78 8.68 11.03 5.66
CA LEU A 78 9.83 10.26 5.18
C LEU A 78 10.69 9.71 6.31
N ASP A 79 10.86 10.43 7.42
CA ASP A 79 11.69 10.00 8.56
C ASP A 79 11.05 8.77 9.23
N ARG A 80 9.72 8.72 9.28
CA ARG A 80 8.99 7.54 9.80
C ARG A 80 9.16 6.33 8.88
N PHE A 81 9.15 6.52 7.56
CA PHE A 81 9.41 5.41 6.62
C PHE A 81 10.84 4.87 6.75
N GLU A 82 11.84 5.74 6.84
CA GLU A 82 13.23 5.35 7.02
C GLU A 82 13.45 4.61 8.35
N SER A 83 12.79 5.10 9.42
CA SER A 83 12.78 4.44 10.73
C SER A 83 12.16 3.05 10.66
N ALA A 84 11.04 2.88 9.95
CA ALA A 84 10.42 1.56 9.76
C ALA A 84 11.31 0.59 8.97
N VAL A 85 11.97 1.06 7.91
CA VAL A 85 12.94 0.25 7.15
C VAL A 85 14.10 -0.18 8.04
N THR A 86 14.65 0.74 8.83
CA THR A 86 15.74 0.47 9.77
C THR A 86 15.31 -0.56 10.81
N TYR A 87 14.17 -0.35 11.46
CA TYR A 87 13.61 -1.28 12.44
C TYR A 87 13.46 -2.69 11.88
N LEU A 88 12.87 -2.82 10.68
CA LEU A 88 12.66 -4.12 10.03
C LEU A 88 13.98 -4.80 9.69
N ARG A 89 14.97 -4.07 9.18
CA ARG A 89 16.30 -4.63 8.88
C ARG A 89 16.99 -5.15 10.14
N THR A 90 17.06 -4.33 11.19
CA THR A 90 17.70 -4.69 12.45
C THR A 90 17.12 -5.98 13.06
N HIS A 91 15.78 -6.13 13.04
CA HIS A 91 15.11 -7.29 13.62
C HIS A 91 15.03 -8.51 12.68
N ARG A 92 15.29 -8.33 11.38
CA ARG A 92 15.41 -9.43 10.42
C ARG A 92 16.79 -10.10 10.51
N ASP A 93 17.83 -9.31 10.75
CA ASP A 93 19.21 -9.79 10.88
C ASP A 93 19.51 -10.31 12.30
N ARG A 94 18.75 -9.86 13.32
CA ARG A 94 18.82 -10.35 14.70
C ARG A 94 17.42 -10.76 15.20
N PRO A 95 16.87 -11.90 14.73
CA PRO A 95 15.56 -12.34 15.18
C PRO A 95 15.62 -12.74 16.66
N THR A 96 14.89 -12.03 17.51
CA THR A 96 14.63 -12.49 18.88
C THR A 96 13.58 -13.61 18.79
N PRO A 97 13.87 -14.83 19.26
CA PRO A 97 12.91 -15.92 19.26
C PRO A 97 11.66 -15.54 20.06
N LEU A 98 10.49 -15.79 19.48
CA LEU A 98 9.20 -15.72 20.18
C LEU A 98 9.06 -16.95 21.08
N VAL A 99 9.90 -17.09 22.11
CA VAL A 99 9.73 -18.16 23.10
C VAL A 99 9.18 -17.54 24.37
N SER A 100 7.92 -17.87 24.68
CA SER A 100 7.37 -17.75 26.02
C SER A 100 8.26 -18.53 26.98
N PRO A 101 8.62 -18.00 28.16
CA PRO A 101 9.27 -18.81 29.18
C PRO A 101 8.28 -19.91 29.61
N SER A 102 8.31 -21.07 28.96
CA SER A 102 7.85 -22.29 29.59
C SER A 102 8.95 -22.63 30.57
N GLU A 103 8.67 -22.31 31.82
CA GLU A 103 9.53 -22.53 32.96
C GLU A 103 10.15 -23.93 32.88
N SER A 104 11.48 -23.92 32.87
CA SER A 104 12.29 -24.97 33.48
C SER A 104 11.89 -25.06 34.96
N SER A 105 10.75 -25.67 35.27
CA SER A 105 10.51 -26.16 36.61
C SER A 105 11.37 -27.40 36.79
N LEU A 106 12.41 -27.21 37.60
CA LEU A 106 13.15 -28.23 38.32
C LEU A 106 12.26 -29.41 38.74
N ALA A 107 12.67 -30.62 38.36
CA ALA A 107 12.60 -31.85 39.15
C ALA A 107 13.37 -32.96 38.42
#